data_AF-A0A8H6HX28-F1
#
_entry.id   AF-A0A8H6HX28-F1
#
_cell.length_a   1.000
_cell.length_b   1.000
_cell.length_c   1.000
_cell.angle_alpha   90.00
_cell.angle_beta   90.00
_cell.angle_gamma   90.00
#
_symmetry.space_group_name_H-M   'P 1'
#
loop_
_entity.id
_entity.type
_entity.pdbx_description
1 polymer ?
#
loop_
_entity_poly.entity_id
_entity_poly.type
_entity_poly.pdbx_seq_one_letter_code
_entity_poly.pdbx_strand_id
1 'polypeptide(L)'
;MGLSPEEVTELTALVSEWTVEDYIALPFYSFYCYYYLTTLDEEVSAIWPQRWNSGKILFLAARYGPLIAIVQSILLEFRIHILFTPEACQRLNIASYVVYRFNILASELALLLCLHALLGAKTRYLVLMLVAFTGATVGVYVPQLKYYEEASRIWGAALPASQLDQDLGYACTWEDAISTEAEERMIIGGYISFSGAICISVLALGIFYLRYRSQKGSLVKVIRRDGGVYVFSLTAIRLGYTIIDIFKPRLSIYYIADSVLQRLQYVGVPLLACRLLLNMRRTEDPGVRSIVSTILFGPMNPDSESQDDSEEEYESTDRPLVNTQYAGLGRLTHGPPAREKIHA
;
A
#
# COMPACT_ATOMS: atom_id res chain seq x y z
N MET A 1 -44.02 -14.20 10.76
CA MET A 1 -44.05 -13.25 11.89
C MET A 1 -43.64 -11.90 11.34
N GLY A 2 -44.39 -10.83 11.61
CA GLY A 2 -43.94 -9.49 11.23
C GLY A 2 -42.92 -9.00 12.25
N LEU A 3 -41.84 -8.37 11.79
CA LEU A 3 -40.88 -7.67 12.65
C LEU A 3 -41.58 -6.51 13.36
N SER A 4 -41.21 -6.28 14.61
CA SER A 4 -41.63 -5.10 15.35
C SER A 4 -41.01 -3.83 14.73
N PRO A 5 -41.64 -2.65 14.88
CA PRO A 5 -41.07 -1.39 14.39
C PRO A 5 -39.68 -1.07 14.98
N GLU A 6 -39.40 -1.54 16.20
CA GLU A 6 -38.13 -1.38 16.89
C GLU A 6 -37.02 -2.19 16.18
N GLU A 7 -37.27 -3.48 15.92
CA GLU A 7 -36.34 -4.35 15.18
C GLU A 7 -36.06 -3.82 13.77
N VAL A 8 -37.07 -3.27 13.09
CA VAL A 8 -36.89 -2.68 11.75
C VAL A 8 -35.96 -1.46 11.81
N THR A 9 -36.08 -0.64 12.86
CA THR A 9 -35.25 0.57 13.02
C THR A 9 -33.80 0.19 13.32
N GLU A 10 -33.59 -0.78 14.20
CA GLU A 10 -32.27 -1.30 14.54
C GLU A 10 -31.58 -1.93 13.31
N LEU A 11 -32.30 -2.79 12.58
CA LEU A 11 -31.79 -3.39 11.36
C LEU A 11 -31.45 -2.35 10.29
N THR A 12 -32.28 -1.30 10.14
CA THR A 12 -32.02 -0.22 9.20
C THR A 12 -30.73 0.52 9.56
N ALA A 13 -30.46 0.74 10.85
CA ALA A 13 -29.23 1.38 11.32
C ALA A 13 -28.01 0.52 10.97
N LEU A 14 -28.04 -0.78 11.27
CA LEU A 14 -26.95 -1.72 10.97
C LEU A 14 -26.66 -1.80 9.46
N VAL A 15 -27.70 -1.95 8.64
CA VAL A 15 -27.55 -1.99 7.17
C VAL A 15 -26.98 -0.68 6.64
N SER A 16 -27.36 0.46 7.22
CA SER A 16 -26.83 1.76 6.82
C SER A 16 -25.34 1.89 7.13
N GLU A 17 -24.88 1.36 8.25
CA GLU A 17 -23.49 1.39 8.67
C GLU A 17 -22.60 0.60 7.70
N TRP A 18 -22.95 -0.66 7.41
CA TRP A 18 -22.22 -1.49 6.43
C TRP A 18 -22.22 -0.88 5.03
N THR A 19 -23.35 -0.31 4.63
CA THR A 19 -23.46 0.34 3.32
C THR A 19 -22.50 1.53 3.21
N VAL A 20 -22.29 2.29 4.29
CA VAL A 20 -21.33 3.40 4.30
C VAL A 20 -19.89 2.88 4.17
N GLU A 21 -19.56 1.77 4.84
CA GLU A 21 -18.25 1.14 4.71
C GLU A 21 -17.97 0.69 3.27
N ASP A 22 -18.92 0.03 2.62
CA ASP A 22 -18.82 -0.40 1.22
C ASP A 22 -18.56 0.80 0.29
N TYR A 23 -19.30 1.90 0.49
CA TYR A 23 -19.13 3.13 -0.27
C TYR A 23 -17.79 3.82 -0.02
N ILE A 24 -17.17 3.64 1.15
CA ILE A 24 -15.83 4.11 1.43
C ILE A 24 -14.79 3.21 0.75
N ALA A 25 -14.92 1.89 0.87
CA ALA A 25 -13.94 0.93 0.38
C ALA A 25 -13.82 0.93 -1.16
N LEU A 26 -14.95 0.95 -1.87
CA LEU A 26 -14.98 0.79 -3.33
C LEU A 26 -14.16 1.86 -4.10
N PRO A 27 -14.20 3.17 -3.75
CA PRO A 27 -13.30 4.16 -4.32
C PRO A 27 -11.81 3.87 -4.12
N PHE A 28 -11.40 3.43 -2.92
CA PHE A 28 -9.99 3.07 -2.67
C PHE A 28 -9.56 1.90 -3.54
N TYR A 29 -10.42 0.89 -3.69
CA TYR A 29 -10.13 -0.29 -4.51
C TYR A 29 -10.03 0.07 -5.99
N SER A 30 -10.99 0.86 -6.47
CA SER A 30 -11.01 1.37 -7.85
C SER A 30 -9.75 2.21 -8.13
N PHE A 31 -9.39 3.10 -7.21
CA PHE A 31 -8.19 3.93 -7.32
C PHE A 31 -6.92 3.07 -7.35
N TYR A 32 -6.82 2.04 -6.52
CA TYR A 32 -5.67 1.15 -6.52
C TYR A 32 -5.54 0.33 -7.80
N CYS A 33 -6.65 -0.24 -8.29
CA CYS A 33 -6.67 -0.96 -9.56
C CYS A 33 -6.28 -0.05 -10.73
N TYR A 34 -6.83 1.17 -10.77
CA TYR A 34 -6.44 2.18 -11.76
C TYR A 34 -4.95 2.51 -11.68
N TYR A 35 -4.43 2.77 -10.47
CA TYR A 35 -3.02 3.01 -10.25
C TYR A 35 -2.15 1.83 -10.71
N TYR A 36 -2.55 0.60 -10.38
CA TYR A 36 -1.86 -0.61 -10.81
C TYR A 36 -1.75 -0.69 -12.34
N LEU A 37 -2.88 -0.58 -13.04
CA LEU A 37 -2.94 -0.67 -14.51
C LEU A 37 -2.11 0.42 -15.20
N THR A 38 -2.17 1.65 -14.69
CA THR A 38 -1.48 2.82 -15.28
C THR A 38 0.02 2.89 -14.99
N THR A 39 0.54 2.04 -14.11
CA THR A 39 1.99 1.99 -13.79
C THR A 39 2.61 0.63 -14.09
N LEU A 40 1.87 -0.23 -14.79
CA LEU A 40 2.33 -1.57 -15.13
C LEU A 40 3.46 -1.54 -16.16
N ASP A 41 3.42 -0.61 -17.12
CA ASP A 41 4.49 -0.40 -18.12
C ASP A 41 5.80 0.07 -17.46
N GLU A 42 5.70 1.01 -16.51
CA GLU A 42 6.84 1.45 -15.70
C GLU A 42 7.41 0.31 -14.86
N GLU A 43 6.53 -0.52 -14.28
CA GLU A 43 6.93 -1.71 -13.52
C GLU A 43 7.65 -2.74 -14.39
N VAL A 44 7.10 -3.06 -15.56
CA VAL A 44 7.67 -4.05 -16.49
C VAL A 44 9.02 -3.57 -17.01
N SER A 45 9.13 -2.32 -17.45
CA SER A 45 10.41 -1.79 -17.95
C SER A 45 11.47 -1.68 -16.86
N ALA A 46 11.08 -1.30 -15.64
CA ALA A 46 11.99 -1.20 -14.52
C ALA A 46 12.21 -2.59 -13.88
N ILE A 47 11.27 -3.10 -13.11
CA ILE A 47 11.46 -4.17 -12.12
C ILE A 47 11.70 -5.55 -12.76
N TRP A 48 11.09 -5.83 -13.91
CA TRP A 48 11.07 -7.19 -14.46
C TRP A 48 12.44 -7.68 -14.97
N PRO A 49 13.22 -6.90 -15.72
CA PRO A 49 14.56 -7.30 -16.19
C PRO A 49 15.57 -7.62 -15.07
N GLN A 50 15.28 -7.22 -13.83
CA GLN A 50 16.20 -7.42 -12.72
C GLN A 50 16.21 -8.86 -12.21
N ARG A 51 17.40 -9.31 -11.78
CA ARG A 51 17.58 -10.55 -11.01
C ARG A 51 16.73 -10.51 -9.73
N TRP A 52 16.33 -11.69 -9.27
CA TRP A 52 15.62 -11.83 -8.00
C TRP A 52 16.53 -11.42 -6.83
N ASN A 53 16.10 -10.41 -6.10
CA ASN A 53 16.75 -9.88 -4.91
C ASN A 53 15.68 -9.52 -3.86
N SER A 54 16.11 -9.16 -2.65
CA SER A 54 15.19 -8.81 -1.56
C SER A 54 14.33 -7.59 -1.87
N GLY A 55 14.85 -6.56 -2.55
CA GLY A 55 14.07 -5.36 -2.90
C GLY A 55 12.97 -5.64 -3.92
N LYS A 56 13.22 -6.54 -4.90
CA LYS A 56 12.21 -7.02 -5.84
C LYS A 56 11.13 -7.81 -5.14
N ILE A 57 11.49 -8.70 -4.20
CA ILE A 57 10.51 -9.45 -3.39
C ILE A 57 9.64 -8.49 -2.57
N LEU A 58 10.26 -7.51 -1.88
CA LEU A 58 9.53 -6.51 -1.09
C LEU A 58 8.63 -5.63 -1.96
N PHE A 59 9.12 -5.21 -3.12
CA PHE A 59 8.33 -4.45 -4.09
C PHE A 59 7.11 -5.25 -4.55
N LEU A 60 7.32 -6.49 -5.01
CA LEU A 60 6.23 -7.35 -5.48
C LEU A 60 5.22 -7.65 -4.35
N ALA A 61 5.69 -7.87 -3.13
CA ALA A 61 4.82 -8.06 -1.97
C ALA A 61 3.96 -6.81 -1.68
N ALA A 62 4.57 -5.63 -1.63
CA ALA A 62 3.84 -4.38 -1.41
C ALA A 62 2.89 -4.02 -2.57
N ARG A 63 3.20 -4.48 -3.79
CA ARG A 63 2.48 -4.16 -5.02
C ARG A 63 1.31 -5.09 -5.31
N TYR A 64 1.51 -6.40 -5.20
CA TYR A 64 0.47 -7.40 -5.52
C TYR A 64 -0.30 -7.83 -4.28
N GLY A 65 0.29 -7.68 -3.11
CA GLY A 65 -0.35 -7.94 -1.83
C GLY A 65 -1.71 -7.27 -1.68
N PRO A 66 -1.83 -5.94 -1.88
CA PRO A 66 -3.12 -5.26 -1.75
C PRO A 66 -4.18 -5.76 -2.75
N LEU A 67 -3.81 -6.24 -3.94
CA LEU A 67 -4.78 -6.85 -4.87
C LEU A 67 -5.40 -8.12 -4.30
N ILE A 68 -4.57 -8.98 -3.70
CA ILE A 68 -5.04 -10.20 -3.01
C ILE A 68 -5.97 -9.81 -1.86
N ALA A 69 -5.55 -8.80 -1.09
CA ALA A 69 -6.30 -8.29 0.04
C ALA A 69 -7.66 -7.68 -0.38
N ILE A 70 -7.70 -6.94 -1.48
CA ILE A 70 -8.94 -6.40 -2.07
C ILE A 70 -9.89 -7.54 -2.44
N VAL A 71 -9.39 -8.58 -3.10
CA VAL A 71 -10.21 -9.76 -3.44
C VAL A 71 -10.76 -10.42 -2.18
N GLN A 72 -9.93 -10.58 -1.14
CA GLN A 72 -10.38 -11.16 0.14
C GLN A 72 -11.42 -10.30 0.85
N SER A 73 -11.27 -8.97 0.88
CA SER A 73 -12.28 -8.04 1.39
C SER A 73 -13.59 -8.17 0.61
N ILE A 74 -13.55 -8.18 -0.73
CA ILE A 74 -14.76 -8.35 -1.54
C ILE A 74 -15.44 -9.69 -1.23
N LEU A 75 -14.67 -10.75 -0.98
CA LEU A 75 -15.24 -12.06 -0.64
C LEU A 75 -15.84 -12.12 0.77
N LEU A 76 -15.33 -11.35 1.71
CA LEU A 76 -15.73 -11.40 3.13
C LEU A 76 -16.76 -10.33 3.51
N GLU A 77 -16.64 -9.13 2.96
CA GLU A 77 -17.34 -7.92 3.41
C GLU A 77 -18.47 -7.51 2.43
N PHE A 78 -18.33 -7.79 1.13
CA PHE A 78 -19.29 -7.33 0.12
C PHE A 78 -20.45 -8.31 -0.09
N ARG A 79 -21.58 -7.75 -0.53
CA ARG A 79 -22.78 -8.51 -0.91
C ARG A 79 -22.59 -9.22 -2.26
N ILE A 80 -22.16 -10.48 -2.22
CA ILE A 80 -21.88 -11.29 -3.41
C ILE A 80 -22.83 -12.49 -3.58
N HIS A 81 -23.76 -12.71 -2.63
CA HIS A 81 -24.71 -13.84 -2.62
C HIS A 81 -24.04 -15.23 -2.72
N ILE A 82 -22.78 -15.34 -2.31
CA ILE A 82 -22.06 -16.62 -2.21
C ILE A 82 -22.11 -17.05 -0.74
N LEU A 83 -22.61 -18.26 -0.50
CA LEU A 83 -22.67 -18.84 0.84
C LEU A 83 -21.41 -19.67 1.09
N PHE A 84 -20.59 -19.22 2.05
CA PHE A 84 -19.47 -20.01 2.54
C PHE A 84 -19.88 -20.83 3.76
N THR A 85 -19.25 -22.00 3.92
CA THR A 85 -19.36 -22.73 5.19
C THR A 85 -18.68 -21.92 6.30
N PRO A 86 -19.18 -21.96 7.54
CA PRO A 86 -18.52 -21.44 8.74
C PRO A 86 -16.99 -21.57 8.77
N GLU A 87 -16.47 -22.78 8.54
CA GLU A 87 -15.04 -23.04 8.57
C GLU A 87 -14.27 -22.30 7.46
N ALA A 88 -14.87 -22.17 6.28
CA ALA A 88 -14.27 -21.46 5.16
C ALA A 88 -14.21 -19.96 5.43
N CYS A 89 -15.29 -19.36 5.97
CA CYS A 89 -15.30 -17.98 6.43
C CYS A 89 -14.19 -17.71 7.43
N GLN A 90 -14.06 -18.57 8.46
CA GLN A 90 -13.05 -18.44 9.49
C GLN A 90 -11.62 -18.50 8.91
N ARG A 91 -11.33 -19.48 8.05
CA ARG A 91 -10.02 -19.60 7.39
C ARG A 91 -9.73 -18.42 6.48
N LEU A 92 -10.74 -17.94 5.74
CA LEU A 92 -10.59 -16.81 4.82
C LEU A 92 -10.34 -15.51 5.59
N ASN A 93 -11.01 -15.29 6.72
CA ASN A 93 -10.77 -14.13 7.59
C ASN A 93 -9.35 -14.15 8.18
N ILE A 94 -8.89 -15.28 8.71
CA ILE A 94 -7.51 -15.44 9.20
C ILE A 94 -6.51 -15.19 8.06
N ALA A 95 -6.74 -15.75 6.88
CA ALA A 95 -5.89 -15.55 5.72
C ALA A 95 -5.86 -14.08 5.28
N SER A 96 -7.01 -13.41 5.28
CA SER A 96 -7.15 -11.98 4.97
C SER A 96 -6.32 -11.13 5.93
N TYR A 97 -6.45 -11.38 7.23
CA TYR A 97 -5.65 -10.72 8.26
C TYR A 97 -4.14 -10.90 8.04
N VAL A 98 -3.69 -12.14 7.80
CA VAL A 98 -2.27 -12.43 7.55
C VAL A 98 -1.76 -11.68 6.30
N VAL A 99 -2.53 -11.69 5.21
CA VAL A 99 -2.19 -10.97 3.97
C VAL A 99 -2.10 -9.47 4.23
N TYR A 100 -3.09 -8.87 4.90
CA TYR A 100 -3.06 -7.44 5.24
C TYR A 100 -1.81 -7.07 6.03
N ARG A 101 -1.49 -7.85 7.07
CA ARG A 101 -0.31 -7.61 7.90
C ARG A 101 0.99 -7.75 7.12
N PHE A 102 1.10 -8.79 6.30
CA PHE A 102 2.26 -8.99 5.44
C PHE A 102 2.47 -7.80 4.48
N ASN A 103 1.40 -7.28 3.88
CA ASN A 103 1.48 -6.16 2.94
C ASN A 103 1.95 -4.86 3.60
N ILE A 104 1.44 -4.57 4.80
CA ILE A 104 1.87 -3.42 5.59
C ILE A 104 3.36 -3.55 5.94
N LEU A 105 3.77 -4.72 6.43
CA LEU A 105 5.17 -5.00 6.76
C LEU A 105 6.10 -4.85 5.57
N ALA A 106 5.73 -5.42 4.42
CA ALA A 106 6.50 -5.30 3.19
C ALA A 106 6.66 -3.83 2.77
N SER A 107 5.58 -3.05 2.85
CA SER A 107 5.57 -1.62 2.50
C SER A 107 6.45 -0.80 3.45
N GLU A 108 6.38 -1.08 4.75
CA GLU A 108 7.16 -0.37 5.76
C GLU A 108 8.65 -0.72 5.70
N LEU A 109 8.98 -2.00 5.50
CA LEU A 109 10.35 -2.43 5.25
C LEU A 109 10.90 -1.77 3.98
N ALA A 110 10.11 -1.72 2.91
CA ALA A 110 10.53 -1.05 1.69
C ALA A 110 10.77 0.45 1.92
N LEU A 111 9.87 1.15 2.61
CA LEU A 111 10.07 2.56 2.99
C LEU A 111 11.31 2.76 3.87
N LEU A 112 11.57 1.85 4.81
CA LEU A 112 12.73 1.91 5.68
C LEU A 112 14.04 1.71 4.90
N LEU A 113 14.05 0.79 3.93
CA LEU A 113 15.18 0.59 3.03
C LEU A 113 15.40 1.79 2.11
N CYS A 114 14.33 2.36 1.56
CA CYS A 114 14.38 3.60 0.79
C CYS A 114 14.98 4.72 1.62
N LEU A 115 14.47 4.93 2.84
CA LEU A 115 14.97 5.94 3.75
C LEU A 115 16.45 5.71 4.09
N HIS A 116 16.86 4.47 4.36
CA HIS A 116 18.26 4.15 4.61
C HIS A 116 19.16 4.48 3.41
N ALA A 117 18.76 4.08 2.20
CA ALA A 117 19.50 4.34 0.97
C ALA A 117 19.61 5.83 0.69
N LEU A 118 18.51 6.58 0.85
CA LEU A 118 18.47 8.03 0.70
C LEU A 118 19.38 8.72 1.72
N LEU A 119 19.29 8.31 3.00
CA LEU A 119 20.14 8.84 4.06
C LEU A 119 21.61 8.45 3.89
N GLY A 120 21.99 7.57 2.95
CA GLY A 120 23.35 7.07 2.73
C GLY A 120 24.06 6.69 4.04
N ALA A 121 23.29 6.20 5.02
CA ALA A 121 23.77 6.00 6.37
C ALA A 121 24.71 4.80 6.41
N LYS A 122 25.62 4.76 7.40
CA LYS A 122 26.45 3.56 7.61
C LYS A 122 25.55 2.36 7.89
N THR A 123 25.94 1.17 7.46
CA THR A 123 25.19 -0.10 7.66
C THR A 123 24.80 -0.34 9.12
N ARG A 124 25.58 0.17 10.08
CA ARG A 124 25.25 0.13 11.51
C ARG A 124 23.89 0.75 11.84
N TYR A 125 23.53 1.86 11.19
CA TYR A 125 22.23 2.51 11.39
C TYR A 125 21.09 1.72 10.75
N LEU A 126 21.33 1.04 9.63
CA LEU A 126 20.34 0.13 9.04
C LEU A 126 20.02 -1.00 10.02
N VAL A 127 21.04 -1.64 10.57
CA VAL A 127 20.86 -2.72 11.56
C VAL A 127 20.09 -2.19 12.77
N LEU A 128 20.43 -1.01 13.30
CA LEU A 128 19.71 -0.40 14.41
C LEU A 128 18.24 -0.14 14.07
N MET A 129 17.96 0.44 12.90
CA MET A 129 16.59 0.71 12.45
C MET A 129 15.79 -0.58 12.23
N LEU A 130 16.40 -1.62 11.64
CA LEU A 130 15.77 -2.91 11.43
C LEU A 130 15.48 -3.63 12.76
N VAL A 131 16.40 -3.59 13.72
CA VAL A 131 16.18 -4.18 15.05
C VAL A 131 15.06 -3.42 15.78
N ALA A 132 15.05 -2.09 15.74
CA ALA A 132 13.99 -1.29 16.35
C ALA A 132 12.63 -1.57 15.68
N PHE A 133 12.59 -1.59 14.34
CA PHE A 133 11.39 -1.90 13.57
C PHE A 133 10.87 -3.31 13.86
N THR A 134 11.76 -4.30 13.87
CA THR A 134 11.40 -5.71 14.14
C THR A 134 10.93 -5.89 15.57
N GLY A 135 11.58 -5.25 16.55
CA GLY A 135 11.15 -5.27 17.94
C GLY A 135 9.76 -4.67 18.14
N ALA A 136 9.51 -3.50 17.54
CA ALA A 136 8.19 -2.86 17.58
C ALA A 136 7.12 -3.72 16.87
N THR A 137 7.45 -4.24 15.69
CA THR A 137 6.65 -5.20 14.92
C THR A 137 6.26 -6.38 15.79
N VAL A 138 7.23 -7.14 16.32
CA VAL A 138 6.97 -8.33 17.15
C VAL A 138 6.12 -7.98 18.38
N GLY A 139 6.38 -6.83 19.01
CA GLY A 139 5.60 -6.33 20.14
C GLY A 139 4.13 -6.06 19.82
N VAL A 140 3.79 -5.76 18.57
CA VAL A 140 2.40 -5.58 18.09
C VAL A 140 1.81 -6.91 17.62
N TYR A 141 2.56 -7.69 16.84
CA TYR A 141 2.03 -8.90 16.19
C TYR A 141 1.76 -10.03 17.16
N VAL A 142 2.62 -10.24 18.18
CA VAL A 142 2.42 -11.36 19.10
C VAL A 142 1.13 -11.21 19.91
N PRO A 143 0.82 -10.05 20.53
CA PRO A 143 -0.46 -9.83 21.19
C PRO A 143 -1.64 -9.94 20.22
N GLN A 144 -1.53 -9.41 19.01
CA GLN A 144 -2.61 -9.48 18.03
C GLN A 144 -2.85 -10.91 17.53
N LEU A 145 -1.82 -11.68 17.19
CA LEU A 145 -1.99 -13.08 16.78
C LEU A 145 -2.60 -13.92 17.90
N LYS A 146 -2.17 -13.70 19.15
CA LYS A 146 -2.83 -14.34 20.30
C LYS A 146 -4.27 -13.89 20.46
N TYR A 147 -4.55 -12.61 20.25
CA TYR A 147 -5.92 -12.10 20.19
C TYR A 147 -6.70 -12.83 19.10
N TYR A 148 -6.18 -13.01 17.89
CA TYR A 148 -6.90 -13.71 16.82
C TYR A 148 -7.05 -15.22 17.06
N GLU A 149 -6.04 -15.87 17.64
CA GLU A 149 -6.12 -17.29 17.99
C GLU A 149 -7.15 -17.52 19.10
N GLU A 150 -7.11 -16.69 20.15
CA GLU A 150 -8.11 -16.72 21.22
C GLU A 150 -9.48 -16.26 20.71
N ALA A 151 -9.51 -15.26 19.82
CA ALA A 151 -10.69 -14.80 19.11
C ALA A 151 -11.35 -15.99 18.40
N SER A 152 -10.55 -16.71 17.62
CA SER A 152 -11.00 -17.87 16.86
C SER A 152 -11.47 -19.05 17.72
N ARG A 153 -11.05 -19.13 18.99
CA ARG A 153 -11.43 -20.22 19.92
C ARG A 153 -12.63 -19.86 20.79
N ILE A 154 -12.71 -18.62 21.25
CA ILE A 154 -13.71 -18.16 22.23
C ILE A 154 -14.94 -17.56 21.54
N TRP A 155 -14.77 -16.90 20.39
CA TRP A 155 -15.78 -16.02 19.77
C TRP A 155 -16.58 -16.70 18.67
N GLY A 156 -16.66 -18.02 18.74
CA GLY A 156 -17.38 -18.84 17.79
C GLY A 156 -16.62 -19.00 16.48
N ALA A 157 -16.65 -20.21 15.95
CA ALA A 157 -16.54 -20.40 14.51
C ALA A 157 -17.53 -19.44 13.83
N ALA A 158 -17.21 -18.94 12.63
CA ALA A 158 -18.14 -18.09 11.87
C ALA A 158 -19.54 -18.72 11.93
N LEU A 159 -20.56 -17.94 12.29
CA LEU A 159 -21.88 -18.52 12.48
C LEU A 159 -22.47 -18.91 11.13
N PRO A 160 -23.33 -19.93 11.05
CA PRO A 160 -24.11 -20.13 9.85
C PRO A 160 -24.88 -18.83 9.57
N ALA A 161 -24.75 -18.31 8.35
CA ALA A 161 -25.36 -17.04 7.95
C ALA A 161 -26.85 -17.06 8.31
N SER A 162 -27.31 -16.03 9.03
CA SER A 162 -28.73 -15.91 9.36
C SER A 162 -29.54 -15.79 8.07
N GLN A 163 -30.84 -16.16 8.09
CA GLN A 163 -31.68 -16.00 6.89
C GLN A 163 -31.65 -14.55 6.36
N LEU A 164 -31.55 -13.59 7.28
CA LEU A 164 -31.45 -12.18 6.97
C LEU A 164 -30.13 -11.83 6.26
N ASP A 165 -28.99 -12.34 6.74
CA ASP A 165 -27.69 -12.12 6.08
C ASP A 165 -27.66 -12.75 4.69
N GLN A 166 -28.28 -13.91 4.52
CA GLN A 166 -28.42 -14.58 3.22
C GLN A 166 -29.27 -13.75 2.25
N ASP A 167 -30.39 -13.20 2.73
CA ASP A 167 -31.28 -12.34 1.94
C ASP A 167 -30.60 -11.02 1.57
N LEU A 168 -29.76 -10.48 2.46
CA LEU A 168 -28.91 -9.31 2.22
C LEU A 168 -27.69 -9.60 1.34
N GLY A 169 -27.33 -10.88 1.15
CA GLY A 169 -26.24 -11.32 0.29
C GLY A 169 -24.86 -11.33 0.94
N TYR A 170 -24.76 -11.23 2.27
CA TYR A 170 -23.50 -11.33 3.00
C TYR A 170 -23.01 -12.77 3.06
N ALA A 171 -21.71 -12.95 2.86
CA ALA A 171 -21.12 -14.28 2.71
C ALA A 171 -20.78 -14.95 4.05
N CYS A 172 -20.49 -14.14 5.07
CA CYS A 172 -20.03 -14.58 6.39
C CYS A 172 -20.66 -13.71 7.50
N THR A 173 -21.11 -14.33 8.59
CA THR A 173 -21.63 -13.64 9.78
C THR A 173 -20.72 -13.92 10.98
N TRP A 174 -20.49 -12.90 11.79
CA TRP A 174 -19.64 -12.95 12.99
C TRP A 174 -20.46 -12.58 14.22
N GLU A 175 -20.15 -13.18 15.37
CA GLU A 175 -20.80 -12.83 16.63
C GLU A 175 -20.04 -11.66 17.28
N ASP A 176 -20.71 -10.52 17.48
CA ASP A 176 -20.17 -9.30 18.11
C ASP A 176 -20.02 -9.41 19.63
N ALA A 177 -19.67 -10.59 20.10
CA ALA A 177 -19.18 -10.69 21.45
C ALA A 177 -17.70 -10.26 21.34
N ILE A 178 -17.28 -9.22 22.07
CA ILE A 178 -15.87 -8.85 22.24
C ILE A 178 -15.66 -8.76 23.73
N SER A 179 -14.65 -9.45 24.26
CA SER A 179 -14.39 -9.42 25.70
C SER A 179 -13.65 -8.14 25.94
N THR A 180 -13.93 -7.54 27.09
CA THR A 180 -13.18 -6.39 27.59
C THR A 180 -11.68 -6.66 27.54
N GLU A 181 -11.22 -7.88 27.83
CA GLU A 181 -9.81 -8.27 27.73
C GLU A 181 -9.25 -8.21 26.31
N ALA A 182 -10.05 -8.60 25.32
CA ALA A 182 -9.66 -8.63 23.92
C ALA A 182 -9.50 -7.20 23.39
N GLU A 183 -10.43 -6.32 23.75
CA GLU A 183 -10.36 -4.88 23.42
C GLU A 183 -9.14 -4.20 24.06
N GLU A 184 -8.84 -4.48 25.33
CA GLU A 184 -7.65 -3.94 26.02
C GLU A 184 -6.35 -4.33 25.32
N ARG A 185 -6.21 -5.58 24.86
CA ARG A 185 -5.03 -6.03 24.11
C ARG A 185 -4.87 -5.31 22.78
N MET A 186 -5.98 -5.01 22.09
CA MET A 186 -5.96 -4.25 20.85
C MET A 186 -5.47 -2.81 21.08
N ILE A 187 -6.00 -2.17 22.12
CA ILE A 187 -5.61 -0.81 22.53
C ILE A 187 -4.11 -0.75 22.87
N ILE A 188 -3.60 -1.71 23.67
CA ILE A 188 -2.17 -1.80 24.00
C ILE A 188 -1.33 -1.96 22.72
N GLY A 189 -1.75 -2.82 21.80
CA GLY A 189 -1.11 -2.99 20.49
C GLY A 189 -1.07 -1.69 19.68
N GLY A 190 -2.16 -0.91 19.70
CA GLY A 190 -2.25 0.42 19.10
C GLY A 190 -1.19 1.37 19.67
N TYR A 191 -1.06 1.46 20.99
CA TYR A 191 -0.06 2.31 21.65
C TYR A 191 1.39 1.92 21.33
N ILE A 192 1.69 0.62 21.29
CA ILE A 192 3.02 0.12 20.92
C ILE A 192 3.33 0.49 19.46
N SER A 193 2.38 0.26 18.56
CA SER A 193 2.50 0.61 17.13
C SER A 193 2.75 2.11 16.94
N PHE A 194 1.98 2.94 17.65
CA PHE A 194 2.09 4.39 17.61
C PHE A 194 3.44 4.88 18.13
N SER A 195 3.86 4.37 19.28
CA SER A 195 5.15 4.71 19.89
C SER A 195 6.31 4.30 19.00
N GLY A 196 6.25 3.09 18.41
CA GLY A 196 7.21 2.64 17.40
C GLY A 196 7.24 3.57 16.17
N ALA A 197 6.08 4.01 15.68
CA ALA A 197 5.97 4.95 14.58
C ALA A 197 6.65 6.29 14.91
N ILE A 198 6.35 6.88 16.07
CA ILE A 198 6.97 8.13 16.51
C ILE A 198 8.48 7.96 16.63
N CYS A 199 8.95 6.90 17.27
CA CYS A 199 10.38 6.66 17.42
C CYS A 199 11.08 6.58 16.06
N ILE A 200 10.53 5.81 15.11
CA ILE A 200 11.07 5.70 13.75
C ILE A 200 11.03 7.05 13.04
N SER A 201 9.94 7.80 13.13
CA SER A 201 9.81 9.11 12.49
C SER A 201 10.75 10.16 13.08
N VAL A 202 10.93 10.19 14.41
CA VAL A 202 11.90 11.07 15.07
C VAL A 202 13.33 10.68 14.69
N LEU A 203 13.66 9.39 14.65
CA LEU A 203 14.96 8.91 14.18
C LEU A 203 15.19 9.30 12.71
N ALA A 204 14.19 9.10 11.85
CA ALA A 204 14.24 9.46 10.43
C ALA A 204 14.48 10.97 10.25
N LEU A 205 13.70 11.81 10.95
CA LEU A 205 13.83 13.27 10.91
C LEU A 205 15.17 13.74 11.51
N GLY A 206 15.62 13.11 12.59
CA GLY A 206 16.90 13.40 13.22
C GLY A 206 18.07 13.11 12.28
N ILE A 207 18.11 11.92 11.67
CA ILE A 207 19.17 11.57 10.70
C ILE A 207 19.08 12.47 9.47
N PHE A 208 17.87 12.77 8.98
CA PHE A 208 17.66 13.68 7.86
C PHE A 208 18.20 15.08 8.19
N TYR A 209 17.83 15.65 9.34
CA TYR A 209 18.29 16.97 9.77
C TYR A 209 19.81 17.04 9.93
N LEU A 210 20.40 16.07 10.64
CA LEU A 210 21.84 16.04 10.91
C LEU A 210 22.66 15.94 9.62
N ARG A 211 22.18 15.17 8.63
CA ARG A 211 22.91 14.97 7.37
C ARG A 211 22.72 16.11 6.38
N TYR A 212 21.49 16.63 6.26
CA TYR A 212 21.13 17.56 5.19
C TYR A 212 21.17 19.03 5.56
N ARG A 213 21.37 19.37 6.83
CA ARG A 213 21.51 20.80 7.23
C ARG A 213 22.58 21.55 6.45
N SER A 214 23.63 20.87 5.98
CA SER A 214 24.76 21.49 5.27
C SER A 214 24.73 21.33 3.75
N GLN A 215 23.77 20.60 3.17
CA GLN A 215 23.73 20.33 1.73
C GLN A 215 22.63 21.15 1.03
N LYS A 216 22.99 21.94 0.01
CA LYS A 216 22.07 22.74 -0.81
C LYS A 216 21.72 22.10 -2.17
N GLY A 217 21.99 20.80 -2.34
CA GLY A 217 21.84 20.10 -3.62
C GLY A 217 20.39 19.86 -4.04
N SER A 218 20.17 19.72 -5.36
CA SER A 218 18.88 19.36 -5.98
C SER A 218 18.31 18.03 -5.43
N LEU A 219 19.18 17.10 -5.04
CA LEU A 219 18.79 15.81 -4.46
C LEU A 219 17.98 15.98 -3.15
N VAL A 220 18.37 16.93 -2.30
CA VAL A 220 17.64 17.23 -1.06
C VAL A 220 16.22 17.70 -1.36
N LYS A 221 16.02 18.41 -2.47
CA LYS A 221 14.71 18.89 -2.90
C LYS A 221 13.79 17.73 -3.29
N VAL A 222 14.30 16.73 -4.01
CA VAL A 222 13.54 15.53 -4.42
C VAL A 222 13.21 14.68 -3.20
N ILE A 223 14.20 14.42 -2.33
CA ILE A 223 14.00 13.63 -1.11
C ILE A 223 13.00 14.30 -0.16
N ARG A 224 13.10 15.63 0.00
CA ARG A 224 12.16 16.38 0.85
C ARG A 224 10.75 16.39 0.26
N ARG A 225 10.62 16.46 -1.06
CA ARG A 225 9.32 16.49 -1.75
C ARG A 225 8.64 15.13 -1.71
N ASP A 226 9.38 14.06 -2.00
CA ASP A 226 8.79 12.74 -2.21
C ASP A 226 8.94 11.92 -0.91
N GLY A 227 10.17 11.64 -0.46
CA GLY A 227 10.47 10.89 0.77
C GLY A 227 9.85 11.44 2.05
N GLY A 228 9.91 12.76 2.25
CA GLY A 228 9.36 13.41 3.44
C GLY A 228 7.85 13.26 3.55
N VAL A 229 7.13 13.52 2.44
CA VAL A 229 5.67 13.40 2.40
C VAL A 229 5.24 11.99 2.80
N TYR A 230 5.93 10.95 2.33
CA TYR A 230 5.61 9.56 2.69
C TYR A 230 5.73 9.27 4.19
N VAL A 231 6.85 9.67 4.82
CA VAL A 231 7.07 9.44 6.26
C VAL A 231 6.04 10.22 7.09
N PHE A 232 5.74 11.46 6.70
CA PHE A 232 4.72 12.26 7.39
C PHE A 232 3.32 11.67 7.22
N SER A 233 2.93 11.27 6.01
CA SER A 233 1.63 10.64 5.75
C SER A 233 1.46 9.34 6.53
N LEU A 234 2.47 8.47 6.56
CA LEU A 234 2.42 7.22 7.34
C LEU A 234 2.28 7.50 8.85
N THR A 235 3.04 8.46 9.37
CA THR A 235 2.96 8.86 10.78
C THR A 235 1.58 9.42 11.11
N ALA A 236 1.02 10.26 10.24
CA ALA A 236 -0.29 10.85 10.42
C ALA A 236 -1.42 9.81 10.37
N ILE A 237 -1.37 8.84 9.44
CA ILE A 237 -2.35 7.75 9.36
C ILE A 237 -2.31 6.91 10.64
N ARG A 238 -1.12 6.52 11.12
CA ARG A 238 -0.97 5.73 12.35
C ARG A 238 -1.42 6.49 13.61
N LEU A 239 -1.09 7.79 13.68
CA LEU A 239 -1.57 8.66 14.75
C LEU A 239 -3.09 8.73 14.74
N GLY A 240 -3.70 8.96 13.57
CA GLY A 240 -5.15 9.00 13.42
C GLY A 240 -5.79 7.70 13.89
N TYR A 241 -5.23 6.55 13.50
CA TYR A 241 -5.77 5.24 13.87
C TYR A 241 -5.76 5.06 15.40
N THR A 242 -4.64 5.43 16.03
CA THR A 242 -4.50 5.35 17.49
C THR A 242 -5.47 6.29 18.21
N ILE A 243 -5.69 7.50 17.69
CA ILE A 243 -6.66 8.44 18.25
C ILE A 243 -8.07 7.85 18.14
N ILE A 244 -8.45 7.32 16.98
CA ILE A 244 -9.78 6.74 16.77
C ILE A 244 -10.05 5.58 17.73
N ASP A 245 -9.08 4.67 17.89
CA ASP A 245 -9.17 3.55 18.84
C ASP A 245 -9.39 4.03 20.29
N ILE A 246 -8.66 5.07 20.72
CA ILE A 246 -8.79 5.63 22.08
C ILE A 246 -10.17 6.25 22.32
N PHE A 247 -10.75 6.88 21.29
CA PHE A 247 -12.01 7.61 21.42
C PHE A 247 -13.24 6.85 20.94
N LYS A 248 -13.10 5.56 20.58
CA LYS A 248 -14.17 4.67 20.10
C LYS A 248 -15.52 4.81 20.84
N PRO A 249 -15.60 4.70 22.18
CA PRO A 249 -16.89 4.74 22.88
C PRO A 249 -17.57 6.13 22.88
N ARG A 250 -16.89 7.18 22.41
CA ARG A 250 -17.39 8.57 22.49
C ARG A 250 -17.68 9.20 21.13
N LEU A 251 -17.26 8.58 20.03
CA LEU A 251 -17.38 9.16 18.70
C LEU A 251 -18.50 8.47 17.91
N SER A 252 -19.58 9.21 17.63
CA SER A 252 -20.64 8.74 16.74
C SER A 252 -20.17 8.50 15.30
N ILE A 253 -19.05 9.11 14.91
CA ILE A 253 -18.43 8.98 13.58
C ILE A 253 -17.29 7.94 13.54
N TYR A 254 -17.13 7.15 14.61
CA TYR A 254 -16.03 6.20 14.76
C TYR A 254 -15.91 5.28 13.53
N TYR A 255 -17.00 4.62 13.13
CA TYR A 255 -16.99 3.64 12.04
C TYR A 255 -16.53 4.21 10.70
N ILE A 256 -17.00 5.42 10.37
CA ILE A 256 -16.62 6.11 9.13
C ILE A 256 -15.12 6.43 9.16
N ALA A 257 -14.64 6.99 10.27
CA ALA A 257 -13.28 7.43 10.38
C ALA A 257 -12.30 6.24 10.44
N ASP A 258 -12.67 5.16 11.15
CA ASP A 258 -11.93 3.90 11.20
C ASP A 258 -11.84 3.28 9.81
N SER A 259 -12.98 3.13 9.12
CA SER A 259 -13.03 2.62 7.75
C SER A 259 -12.09 3.40 6.83
N VAL A 260 -12.15 4.74 6.83
CA VAL A 260 -11.28 5.57 5.98
C VAL A 260 -9.80 5.37 6.33
N LEU A 261 -9.43 5.36 7.61
CA LEU A 261 -8.04 5.19 8.02
C LEU A 261 -7.53 3.79 7.72
N GLN A 262 -8.36 2.77 7.89
CA GLN A 262 -8.02 1.40 7.58
C GLN A 262 -7.78 1.22 6.07
N ARG A 263 -8.66 1.77 5.21
CA ARG A 263 -8.43 1.74 3.75
C ARG A 263 -7.20 2.55 3.35
N LEU A 264 -6.94 3.70 3.97
CA LEU A 264 -5.69 4.47 3.78
C LEU A 264 -4.45 3.67 4.19
N GLN A 265 -4.52 2.90 5.26
CA GLN A 265 -3.41 2.06 5.71
C GLN A 265 -3.17 0.89 4.75
N TYR A 266 -4.23 0.23 4.29
CA TYR A 266 -4.13 -0.99 3.47
C TYR A 266 -3.83 -0.70 2.01
N VAL A 267 -4.38 0.39 1.47
CA VAL A 267 -4.27 0.75 0.06
C VAL A 267 -3.27 1.89 -0.12
N GLY A 268 -3.39 2.93 0.71
CA GLY A 268 -2.57 4.14 0.60
C GLY A 268 -1.10 3.89 0.90
N VAL A 269 -0.77 3.24 2.03
CA VAL A 269 0.64 3.02 2.42
C VAL A 269 1.41 2.19 1.37
N PRO A 270 0.92 1.04 0.88
CA PRO A 270 1.62 0.28 -0.14
C PRO A 270 1.72 1.03 -1.48
N LEU A 271 0.67 1.77 -1.87
CA LEU A 271 0.70 2.61 -3.07
C LEU A 271 1.80 3.67 -3.00
N LEU A 272 1.90 4.36 -1.86
CA LEU A 272 2.93 5.37 -1.61
C LEU A 272 4.33 4.75 -1.61
N ALA A 273 4.51 3.58 -0.97
CA ALA A 273 5.77 2.84 -0.95
C ALA A 273 6.20 2.40 -2.36
N CYS A 274 5.29 1.83 -3.15
CA CYS A 274 5.55 1.44 -4.54
C CYS A 274 5.94 2.63 -5.40
N ARG A 275 5.23 3.76 -5.26
CA ARG A 275 5.53 4.98 -6.01
C ARG A 275 6.91 5.54 -5.66
N LEU A 276 7.29 5.54 -4.38
CA LEU A 276 8.63 5.94 -3.96
C LEU A 276 9.70 5.05 -4.61
N LEU A 277 9.52 3.72 -4.58
CA LEU A 277 10.47 2.77 -5.16
C LEU A 277 10.65 2.98 -6.67
N LEU A 278 9.56 3.16 -7.42
CA LEU A 278 9.61 3.45 -8.85
C LEU A 278 10.31 4.79 -9.13
N ASN A 279 9.98 5.84 -8.37
CA ASN A 279 10.59 7.16 -8.54
C ASN A 279 12.10 7.16 -8.23
N MET A 280 12.52 6.49 -7.15
CA MET A 280 13.94 6.37 -6.81
C MET A 280 14.72 5.68 -7.92
N ARG A 281 14.09 4.74 -8.62
CA ARG A 281 14.72 4.02 -9.71
C ARG A 281 14.86 4.84 -10.99
N ARG A 282 13.88 5.72 -11.26
CA ARG A 282 13.93 6.64 -12.40
C ARG A 282 14.96 7.76 -12.22
N THR A 283 15.42 8.00 -10.99
CA THR A 283 16.36 9.07 -10.71
C THR A 283 17.75 8.69 -11.23
N GLU A 284 18.22 9.38 -12.27
CA GLU A 284 19.50 9.11 -12.96
C GLU A 284 20.75 9.60 -12.20
N ASP A 285 20.60 10.12 -10.97
CA ASP A 285 21.73 10.64 -10.19
C ASP A 285 22.72 9.48 -9.89
N PRO A 286 23.96 9.51 -10.45
CA PRO A 286 24.91 8.41 -10.34
C PRO A 286 25.29 8.10 -8.89
N GLY A 287 25.27 9.10 -8.00
CA GLY A 287 25.54 8.91 -6.57
C GLY A 287 24.44 8.12 -5.87
N VAL A 288 23.18 8.40 -6.22
CA VAL A 288 22.02 7.68 -5.70
C VAL A 288 21.94 6.27 -6.30
N ARG A 289 22.24 6.15 -7.60
CA ARG A 289 22.15 4.88 -8.33
C ARG A 289 23.07 3.82 -7.73
N SER A 290 24.31 4.14 -7.33
CA SER A 290 25.21 3.13 -6.75
C SER A 290 24.73 2.61 -5.40
N ILE A 291 24.21 3.48 -4.54
CA ILE A 291 23.75 3.13 -3.20
C ILE A 291 22.42 2.36 -3.28
N VAL A 292 21.46 2.85 -4.08
CA VAL A 292 20.15 2.22 -4.24
C VAL A 292 20.27 0.87 -4.94
N SER A 293 21.09 0.77 -6.01
CA SER A 293 21.30 -0.52 -6.69
C SER A 293 21.91 -1.56 -5.76
N THR A 294 22.95 -1.21 -5.00
CA THR A 294 23.62 -2.18 -4.12
C THR A 294 22.68 -2.73 -3.03
N ILE A 295 21.83 -1.87 -2.44
CA ILE A 295 21.02 -2.25 -1.27
C ILE A 295 19.68 -2.86 -1.69
N LEU A 296 18.99 -2.28 -2.67
CA LEU A 296 17.66 -2.73 -3.08
C LEU A 296 17.69 -3.71 -4.25
N PHE A 297 18.60 -3.55 -5.22
CA PHE A 297 18.46 -4.19 -6.53
C PHE A 297 19.61 -5.10 -6.97
N GLY A 298 20.66 -5.22 -6.16
CA GLY A 298 21.91 -5.87 -6.52
C GLY A 298 22.72 -5.10 -7.58
N PRO A 299 24.02 -5.41 -7.74
CA PRO A 299 24.84 -4.85 -8.81
C PRO A 299 24.29 -5.28 -10.18
N MET A 300 24.19 -4.33 -11.13
CA MET A 300 24.01 -4.67 -12.54
C MET A 300 25.21 -5.50 -12.99
N ASN A 301 24.95 -6.58 -13.72
CA ASN A 301 26.02 -7.43 -14.23
C ASN A 301 26.80 -6.60 -15.27
N PRO A 302 28.09 -6.26 -15.05
CA PRO A 302 28.85 -5.46 -16.01
C PRO A 302 28.97 -6.14 -17.37
N ASP A 303 28.80 -7.47 -17.41
CA ASP A 303 28.92 -8.29 -18.61
C ASP A 303 27.74 -8.14 -19.61
N SER A 304 26.69 -7.37 -19.29
CA SER A 304 25.59 -7.11 -20.25
C SER A 304 25.75 -5.81 -21.04
N GLU A 305 26.75 -4.97 -20.75
CA GLU A 305 27.00 -3.72 -21.49
C GLU A 305 28.16 -3.82 -22.49
N SER A 306 28.85 -4.96 -22.61
CA SER A 306 30.07 -5.09 -23.41
C SER A 306 30.00 -6.00 -24.64
N GLN A 307 28.81 -6.38 -25.11
CA GLN A 307 28.68 -7.37 -26.18
C GLN A 307 27.79 -6.96 -27.37
N ASP A 308 27.73 -5.67 -27.70
CA ASP A 308 27.08 -5.20 -28.94
C ASP A 308 27.77 -4.00 -29.63
N ASP A 309 29.04 -3.74 -29.31
CA ASP A 309 29.90 -2.78 -30.04
C ASP A 309 30.93 -3.50 -30.93
N SER A 310 30.65 -4.74 -31.36
CA SER A 310 31.31 -5.24 -32.57
C SER A 310 30.71 -4.48 -33.75
N GLU A 311 31.35 -3.36 -34.06
CA GLU A 311 31.37 -2.73 -35.38
C GLU A 311 31.54 -3.84 -36.43
N GLU A 312 30.43 -4.40 -36.93
CA GLU A 312 30.41 -4.92 -38.29
C GLU A 312 30.58 -3.71 -39.19
N GLU A 313 31.84 -3.47 -39.52
CA GLU A 313 32.30 -2.74 -40.69
C GLU A 313 31.54 -3.28 -41.92
N TYR A 314 30.37 -2.69 -42.17
CA TYR A 314 29.56 -3.00 -43.34
C TYR A 314 30.28 -2.40 -44.55
N GLU A 315 31.11 -3.24 -45.16
CA GLU A 315 31.81 -2.97 -46.41
C GLU A 315 30.79 -2.52 -47.48
N SER A 316 30.96 -1.26 -47.89
CA SER A 316 30.24 -0.57 -48.94
C SER A 316 30.20 -1.39 -50.24
N THR A 317 29.12 -2.14 -50.44
CA THR A 317 28.77 -2.67 -51.77
C THR A 317 27.80 -1.73 -52.44
N ASP A 318 28.31 -0.98 -53.42
CA ASP A 318 27.59 -0.17 -54.38
C ASP A 318 26.25 -0.81 -54.79
N ARG A 319 25.14 -0.15 -54.45
CA ARG A 319 23.85 -0.35 -55.12
C ARG A 319 23.39 0.94 -55.77
N PRO A 320 22.99 0.90 -57.06
CA PRO A 320 22.62 2.08 -57.81
C PRO A 320 21.29 2.68 -57.32
N LEU A 321 21.26 4.00 -57.38
CA LEU A 321 20.13 4.89 -57.15
C LEU A 321 18.87 4.42 -57.89
N VAL A 322 17.87 3.98 -57.14
CA VAL A 322 16.47 3.95 -57.61
C VAL A 322 15.73 5.10 -56.96
N ASN A 323 15.55 6.15 -57.76
CA ASN A 323 14.60 7.23 -57.55
C ASN A 323 13.22 6.63 -57.26
N THR A 324 12.71 6.81 -56.04
CA THR A 324 11.27 6.71 -55.81
C THR A 324 10.77 7.98 -55.14
N GLN A 325 10.22 8.81 -56.01
CA GLN A 325 9.48 10.03 -55.79
C GLN A 325 8.17 9.67 -55.06
N TYR A 326 8.03 10.05 -53.79
CA TYR A 326 6.71 10.13 -53.15
C TYR A 326 6.51 11.52 -52.55
N ALA A 327 5.72 12.28 -53.29
CA ALA A 327 5.12 13.52 -52.89
C ALA A 327 3.89 13.25 -52.01
N GLY A 328 3.71 14.09 -50.98
CA GLY A 328 2.39 14.64 -50.67
C GLY A 328 1.63 14.08 -49.47
N LEU A 329 0.97 15.02 -48.79
CA LEU A 329 -0.02 14.92 -47.69
C LEU A 329 0.57 14.71 -46.29
N GLY A 330 0.28 15.53 -45.28
CA GLY A 330 -0.61 16.68 -45.19
C GLY A 330 -0.47 17.24 -43.77
N ARG A 331 -0.11 18.53 -43.68
CA ARG A 331 0.14 19.26 -42.43
C ARG A 331 -1.21 19.70 -41.86
N LEU A 332 -1.72 18.98 -40.84
CA LEU A 332 -2.89 19.43 -40.06
C LEU A 332 -2.45 20.43 -38.99
N THR A 333 -2.72 21.71 -39.27
CA THR A 333 -2.60 22.80 -38.31
C THR A 333 -3.81 22.80 -37.37
N HIS A 334 -3.61 22.52 -36.09
CA HIS A 334 -4.60 22.77 -35.05
C HIS A 334 -4.71 24.28 -34.77
N GLY A 335 -5.89 24.83 -34.98
CA GLY A 335 -6.26 26.20 -34.62
C GLY A 335 -6.57 26.37 -33.12
N PRO A 336 -6.56 27.62 -32.61
CA PRO A 336 -6.84 27.93 -31.20
C PRO A 336 -8.35 27.92 -30.89
N PRO A 337 -8.75 27.64 -29.64
CA PRO A 337 -10.15 27.59 -29.24
C PRO A 337 -10.77 28.99 -29.10
N ALA A 338 -12.04 29.08 -29.50
CA ALA A 338 -12.88 30.26 -29.42
C ALA A 338 -13.20 30.64 -27.96
N ARG A 339 -13.12 31.95 -27.68
CA ARG A 339 -13.64 32.59 -26.47
C ARG A 339 -15.16 32.63 -26.53
N GLU A 340 -15.81 31.90 -25.63
CA GLU A 340 -17.23 32.04 -25.35
C GLU A 340 -17.45 33.22 -24.39
N LYS A 341 -18.20 34.23 -24.85
CA LYS A 341 -18.67 35.35 -24.04
C LYS A 341 -19.97 34.90 -23.34
N ILE A 342 -19.94 34.80 -22.02
CA ILE A 342 -21.15 34.70 -21.21
C ILE A 342 -21.61 36.11 -20.86
N HIS A 343 -22.84 36.44 -21.29
CA HIS A 343 -23.63 37.56 -20.78
C HIS A 343 -24.39 37.07 -19.54
N ALA A 344 -24.16 37.73 -18.40
CA ALA A 344 -25.12 37.95 -17.33
C ALA A 344 -24.62 39.12 -16.47
#